data_AF-A0A8E1ZXZ6-F1
#
_entry.id   AF-A0A8E1ZXZ6-F1
#
_cell.length_a   1.000
_cell.length_b   1.000
_cell.length_c   1.000
_cell.angle_alpha   90.00
_cell.angle_beta   90.00
_cell.angle_gamma   90.00
#
_symmetry.space_group_name_H-M   'P 1'
#
loop_
_entity.id
_entity.type
_entity.pdbx_description
1 polymer ?
#
loop_
_entity_poly.entity_id
_entity_poly.type
_entity_poly.pdbx_seq_one_letter_code
_entity_poly.pdbx_strand_id
1 'polypeptide(L)'
;MKKDQIQTLPPLSVTLSLEEYQGLLDRLRLSEQKDLEYVQKILENEQTIRAKEQEILDKKQEILAKEQEIYEKKQEAFESKLELIEAQEEIDRLRWKLVCLNRFCWGSSSEKRRLPLDPSQLSICFVQSPQNVNIEQEKQKEQKEIEKDKEYSRFRKSFKEKKISHARKPIPSELPRISKVLEPSVDLSGAIRMGEEVTERYAVQPRKLYVEQLVRPRYKLPDGSIVIAPLPTMAYPRSNASESALTHIAVSKYADHLPLNRQIEIFSREGVHLSASTVSNWMTATAQCIEPIYNELRETLKASRYVQADETPHKVLESEKPGSLHQGYMWVFYLPHCKSPYIEYHPGRSSSALGTLLSGKTEIVQSDGYAVYDVFDKLEGKIHLCCWAHVRRKFVEAESYDPPSARYVLDEIGKLYAVEDEIRKKELTNAQATNLRKENAYPIIKGLEVWTTENLLKTPPDSPLDKAIRYMYTRFEQLSHYVNDAELAIDNNAVERAIRPITLSRKNCLFSGSHDAAHTAAIFFSLLGACKENNVNPTHWLMDCLTRVQNCDPKNYKELLPHNWKK
;
A
#
# COMPACT_ATOMS: atom_id res chain seq x y z
N MET A 1 98.57 22.31 -32.32
CA MET A 1 99.71 21.59 -32.92
C MET A 1 100.36 22.48 -33.96
N LYS A 2 101.68 22.64 -33.83
CA LYS A 2 102.65 23.04 -34.86
C LYS A 2 102.53 24.45 -35.46
N LYS A 3 103.33 25.33 -34.84
CA LYS A 3 104.24 26.25 -35.52
C LYS A 3 105.00 25.54 -36.65
N ASP A 4 105.49 26.37 -37.56
CA ASP A 4 106.49 26.11 -38.60
C ASP A 4 105.91 25.68 -39.95
N GLN A 5 105.89 26.59 -40.92
CA GLN A 5 107.01 26.75 -41.87
C GLN A 5 106.62 27.82 -42.89
N ILE A 6 107.18 29.02 -42.68
CA ILE A 6 107.17 30.07 -43.69
C ILE A 6 108.23 29.68 -44.73
N GLN A 7 107.78 29.04 -45.81
CA GLN A 7 108.54 28.99 -47.05
C GLN A 7 108.54 30.40 -47.64
N THR A 8 109.69 31.06 -47.53
CA THR A 8 110.01 32.30 -48.24
C THR A 8 109.97 32.03 -49.75
N LEU A 9 108.83 32.33 -50.36
CA LEU A 9 108.71 32.48 -51.80
C LEU A 9 109.52 33.71 -52.24
N PRO A 10 110.21 33.65 -53.41
CA PRO A 10 111.01 34.74 -53.93
C PRO A 10 110.12 35.97 -54.22
N PRO A 11 110.67 37.20 -54.21
CA PRO A 11 109.90 38.37 -54.60
C PRO A 11 109.55 38.25 -56.08
N LEU A 12 108.34 37.80 -56.37
CA LEU A 12 107.72 37.99 -57.67
C LEU A 12 107.53 39.51 -57.82
N SER A 13 108.55 40.17 -58.36
CA SER A 13 108.45 41.51 -58.94
C SER A 13 107.58 41.39 -60.19
N VAL A 14 106.28 41.25 -59.98
CA VAL A 14 105.32 41.50 -61.04
C VAL A 14 105.27 43.01 -61.19
N THR A 15 106.13 43.56 -62.04
CA THR A 15 105.89 44.87 -62.63
C THR A 15 104.69 44.72 -63.56
N LEU A 16 103.50 44.70 -62.96
CA LEU A 16 102.26 44.96 -63.68
C LEU A 16 102.41 46.36 -64.26
N SER A 17 102.18 46.50 -65.56
CA SER A 17 101.96 47.84 -66.12
C SER A 17 100.80 48.51 -65.37
N LEU A 18 100.79 49.85 -65.30
CA LEU A 18 99.75 50.61 -64.61
C LEU A 18 98.33 50.15 -65.06
N GLU A 19 98.21 49.77 -66.33
CA GLU A 19 97.00 49.24 -66.98
C GLU A 19 96.58 47.86 -66.43
N GLU A 20 97.50 46.93 -66.19
CA GLU A 20 97.17 45.59 -65.68
C GLU A 20 96.78 45.61 -64.20
N TYR A 21 97.37 46.52 -63.41
CA TYR A 21 96.98 46.75 -62.02
C TYR A 21 95.59 47.39 -61.93
N GLN A 22 95.29 48.35 -62.82
CA GLN A 22 93.94 48.92 -62.97
C GLN A 22 92.91 47.86 -63.40
N GLY A 23 93.24 46.98 -64.35
CA GLY A 23 92.34 45.89 -64.78
C GLY A 23 92.09 44.79 -63.73
N LEU A 24 93.00 44.59 -62.77
CA LEU A 24 92.78 43.75 -61.59
C LEU A 24 91.88 44.44 -60.56
N LEU A 25 92.11 45.73 -60.28
CA LEU A 25 91.28 46.54 -59.39
C LEU A 25 89.84 46.67 -59.91
N ASP A 26 89.63 46.82 -61.21
CA ASP A 26 88.29 46.91 -61.81
C ASP A 26 87.54 45.56 -61.74
N ARG A 27 88.25 44.43 -61.91
CA ARG A 27 87.66 43.10 -61.71
C ARG A 27 87.30 42.84 -60.24
N LEU A 28 88.14 43.30 -59.31
CA LEU A 28 87.88 43.20 -57.87
C LEU A 28 86.66 44.04 -57.48
N ARG A 29 86.57 45.30 -57.96
CA ARG A 29 85.39 46.15 -57.79
C ARG A 29 84.13 45.54 -58.38
N LEU A 30 84.21 44.91 -59.55
CA LEU A 30 83.07 44.24 -60.18
C LEU A 30 82.62 43.00 -59.37
N SER A 31 83.57 42.27 -58.77
CA SER A 31 83.26 41.15 -57.86
C SER A 31 82.60 41.66 -56.58
N GLU A 32 83.16 42.70 -55.96
CA GLU A 32 82.60 43.34 -54.77
C GLU A 32 81.18 43.89 -55.05
N GLN A 33 80.94 44.45 -56.24
CA GLN A 33 79.61 44.88 -56.66
C GLN A 33 78.62 43.72 -56.79
N LYS A 34 79.05 42.59 -57.36
CA LYS A 34 78.22 41.38 -57.46
C LYS A 34 77.93 40.76 -56.10
N ASP A 35 78.91 40.76 -55.21
CA ASP A 35 78.75 40.27 -53.84
C ASP A 35 77.79 41.19 -53.05
N LEU A 36 77.87 42.51 -53.25
CA LEU A 36 76.92 43.50 -52.71
C LEU A 36 75.50 43.28 -53.24
N GLU A 37 75.32 43.09 -54.55
CA GLU A 37 74.02 42.74 -55.14
C GLU A 37 73.47 41.43 -54.56
N TYR A 38 74.32 40.41 -54.39
CA TYR A 38 73.93 39.13 -53.83
C TYR A 38 73.50 39.24 -52.37
N VAL A 39 74.24 40.00 -51.55
CA VAL A 39 73.89 40.29 -50.15
C VAL A 39 72.59 41.10 -50.07
N GLN A 40 72.40 42.10 -50.93
CA GLN A 40 71.13 42.85 -51.00
C GLN A 40 69.95 41.93 -51.30
N LYS A 41 70.11 41.00 -52.26
CA LYS A 41 69.08 40.04 -52.63
C LYS A 41 68.74 39.05 -51.51
N ILE A 42 69.73 38.64 -50.71
CA ILE A 42 69.50 37.84 -49.50
C ILE A 42 68.73 38.65 -48.46
N LEU A 43 69.08 39.92 -48.26
CA LEU A 43 68.43 40.81 -47.30
C LEU A 43 66.97 41.06 -47.68
N GLU A 44 66.66 41.27 -48.96
CA GLU A 44 65.30 41.37 -49.48
C GLU A 44 64.52 40.07 -49.25
N ASN A 45 65.10 38.92 -49.57
CA ASN A 45 64.46 37.61 -49.33
C ASN A 45 64.18 37.38 -47.83
N GLU A 46 65.11 37.76 -46.95
CA GLU A 46 64.94 37.63 -45.50
C GLU A 46 63.82 38.54 -44.98
N GLN A 47 63.71 39.77 -45.51
CA GLN A 47 62.58 40.66 -45.23
C GLN A 47 61.26 40.06 -45.72
N THR A 48 61.26 39.40 -46.90
CA THR A 48 60.06 38.77 -47.46
C THR A 48 59.63 37.55 -46.63
N ILE A 49 60.59 36.76 -46.13
CA ILE A 49 60.32 35.61 -45.25
C ILE A 49 59.74 36.09 -43.92
N ARG A 50 60.34 37.10 -43.29
CA ARG A 50 59.81 37.68 -42.03
C ARG A 50 58.39 38.23 -42.21
N ALA A 51 58.09 38.86 -43.33
CA ALA A 51 56.74 39.33 -43.65
C ALA A 51 55.74 38.16 -43.75
N LYS A 52 56.12 37.05 -44.39
CA LYS A 52 55.29 35.83 -44.47
C LYS A 52 55.12 35.13 -43.13
N GLU A 53 56.17 35.09 -42.30
CA GLU A 53 56.09 34.52 -40.95
C GLU A 53 55.12 35.31 -40.07
N GLN A 54 55.14 36.65 -40.18
CA GLN A 54 54.17 37.51 -39.50
C GLN A 54 52.75 37.24 -39.99
N GLU A 55 52.54 37.13 -41.30
CA GLU A 55 51.22 36.81 -41.88
C GLU A 55 50.69 35.43 -41.41
N ILE A 56 51.57 34.43 -41.29
CA ILE A 56 51.21 33.11 -40.75
C ILE A 56 50.85 33.20 -39.26
N LEU A 57 51.57 34.01 -38.49
CA LEU A 57 51.29 34.21 -37.07
C LEU A 57 49.92 34.88 -36.86
N ASP A 58 49.62 35.91 -37.64
CA ASP A 58 48.33 36.61 -37.60
C ASP A 58 47.19 35.66 -37.97
N LYS A 59 47.37 34.85 -39.04
CA LYS A 59 46.40 33.80 -39.41
C LYS A 59 46.20 32.75 -38.31
N LYS A 60 47.27 32.35 -37.62
CA LYS A 60 47.18 31.41 -36.48
C LYS A 60 46.38 32.02 -35.31
N GLN A 61 46.59 33.30 -35.02
CA GLN A 61 45.81 33.99 -33.98
C GLN A 61 44.33 34.08 -34.37
N GLU A 62 44.03 34.35 -35.65
CA GLU A 62 42.65 34.38 -36.15
C GLU A 62 41.97 32.99 -36.04
N ILE A 63 42.69 31.91 -36.38
CA ILE A 63 42.18 30.53 -36.22
C ILE A 63 41.92 30.22 -34.76
N LEU A 64 42.85 30.55 -33.86
CA LEU A 64 42.70 30.30 -32.43
C LEU A 64 41.49 31.03 -31.83
N ALA A 65 41.26 32.29 -32.25
CA ALA A 65 40.08 33.05 -31.84
C ALA A 65 38.77 32.40 -32.32
N LYS A 66 38.74 31.89 -33.55
CA LYS A 66 37.58 31.14 -34.08
C LYS A 66 37.36 29.82 -33.34
N GLU A 67 38.42 29.11 -32.96
CA GLU A 67 38.32 27.87 -32.17
C GLU A 67 37.75 28.13 -30.77
N GLN A 68 38.14 29.23 -30.12
CA GLN A 68 37.57 29.67 -28.85
C GLN A 68 36.09 30.00 -28.98
N GLU A 69 35.69 30.77 -30.01
CA GLU A 69 34.28 31.10 -30.25
C GLU A 69 33.42 29.83 -30.51
N ILE A 70 33.96 28.85 -31.23
CA ILE A 70 33.29 27.56 -31.46
C ILE A 70 33.14 26.78 -30.14
N TYR A 71 34.15 26.82 -29.27
CA TYR A 71 34.10 26.13 -27.98
C TYR A 71 33.06 26.76 -27.04
N GLU A 72 33.01 28.10 -26.95
CA GLU A 72 32.02 28.83 -26.18
C GLU A 72 30.59 28.52 -26.67
N LYS A 73 30.34 28.57 -27.98
CA LYS A 73 29.04 28.19 -28.55
C LYS A 73 28.64 26.75 -28.26
N LYS A 74 29.60 25.81 -28.24
CA LYS A 74 29.34 24.41 -27.86
C LYS A 74 28.97 24.29 -26.38
N GLN A 75 29.62 25.07 -25.52
CA GLN A 75 29.33 25.08 -24.09
C GLN A 75 27.94 25.65 -23.82
N GLU A 76 27.58 26.79 -24.43
CA GLU A 76 26.24 27.37 -24.35
C GLU A 76 25.16 26.41 -24.87
N ALA A 77 25.43 25.72 -25.98
CA ALA A 77 24.51 24.71 -26.53
C ALA A 77 24.35 23.49 -25.60
N PHE A 78 25.41 23.11 -24.89
CA PHE A 78 25.37 22.04 -23.90
C PHE A 78 24.55 22.46 -22.66
N GLU A 79 24.79 23.66 -22.13
CA GLU A 79 24.05 24.23 -21.00
C GLU A 79 22.56 24.38 -21.35
N SER A 80 22.24 24.92 -22.53
CA SER A 80 20.85 25.01 -23.02
C SER A 80 20.17 23.64 -23.13
N LYS A 81 20.92 22.60 -23.54
CA LYS A 81 20.40 21.24 -23.64
C LYS A 81 20.17 20.61 -22.28
N LEU A 82 21.01 20.92 -21.29
CA LEU A 82 20.83 20.50 -19.91
C LEU A 82 19.56 21.13 -19.31
N GLU A 83 19.38 22.44 -19.47
CA GLU A 83 18.18 23.16 -19.03
C GLU A 83 16.90 22.60 -19.67
N LEU A 84 16.96 22.23 -20.96
CA LEU A 84 15.83 21.63 -21.66
C LEU A 84 15.46 20.24 -21.12
N ILE A 85 16.46 19.44 -20.72
CA ILE A 85 16.25 18.15 -20.05
C ILE A 85 15.59 18.35 -18.69
N GLU A 86 16.13 19.25 -17.86
CA GLU A 86 15.57 19.56 -16.53
C GLU A 86 14.13 20.10 -16.62
N ALA A 87 13.86 20.99 -17.59
CA ALA A 87 12.51 21.51 -17.83
C ALA A 87 11.54 20.40 -18.28
N GLN A 88 11.99 19.46 -19.11
CA GLN A 88 11.16 18.35 -19.57
C GLN A 88 10.83 17.39 -18.41
N GLU A 89 11.81 17.09 -17.54
CA GLU A 89 11.60 16.30 -16.33
C GLU A 89 10.59 16.97 -15.38
N GLU A 90 10.66 18.28 -15.21
CA GLU A 90 9.71 19.03 -14.41
C GLU A 90 8.29 18.98 -14.99
N ILE A 91 8.16 19.13 -16.31
CA ILE A 91 6.88 19.02 -17.01
C ILE A 91 6.26 17.63 -16.78
N ASP A 92 7.04 16.56 -16.90
CA ASP A 92 6.55 15.20 -16.73
C ASP A 92 6.19 14.91 -15.26
N ARG A 93 6.94 15.49 -14.31
CA ARG A 93 6.59 15.48 -12.87
C ARG A 93 5.27 16.20 -12.61
N LEU A 94 5.05 17.37 -13.19
CA LEU A 94 3.80 18.13 -13.03
C LEU A 94 2.62 17.43 -13.69
N ARG A 95 2.81 16.86 -14.89
CA ARG A 95 1.81 16.01 -15.56
C ARG A 95 1.42 14.82 -14.69
N TRP A 96 2.40 14.15 -14.08
CA TRP A 96 2.13 13.08 -13.13
C TRP A 96 1.30 13.55 -11.93
N LYS A 97 1.65 14.69 -11.31
CA LYS A 97 0.85 15.27 -10.22
C LYS A 97 -0.59 15.54 -10.65
N LEU A 98 -0.80 16.06 -11.86
CA LEU A 98 -2.13 16.26 -12.42
C LEU A 98 -2.88 14.94 -12.62
N VAL A 99 -2.22 13.89 -13.10
CA VAL A 99 -2.82 12.55 -13.23
C VAL A 99 -3.20 11.98 -11.86
N CYS A 100 -2.34 12.12 -10.85
CA CYS A 100 -2.64 11.68 -9.48
C CYS A 100 -3.82 12.44 -8.88
N LEU A 101 -3.87 13.77 -9.04
CA LEU A 101 -5.02 14.58 -8.62
C LEU A 101 -6.30 14.18 -9.37
N ASN A 102 -6.21 13.97 -10.69
CA ASN A 102 -7.35 13.52 -11.48
C ASN A 102 -7.85 12.15 -11.01
N ARG A 103 -6.95 11.22 -10.73
CA ARG A 103 -7.27 9.88 -10.21
C ARG A 103 -7.85 9.95 -8.80
N PHE A 104 -7.33 10.82 -7.95
CA PHE A 104 -7.85 11.06 -6.59
C PHE A 104 -9.27 11.64 -6.62
N CYS A 105 -9.54 12.63 -7.48
CA CYS A 105 -10.84 13.28 -7.58
C CYS A 105 -11.89 12.47 -8.37
N TRP A 106 -11.47 11.77 -9.44
CA TRP A 106 -12.38 11.22 -10.45
C TRP A 106 -12.09 9.77 -10.88
N GLY A 107 -11.05 9.12 -10.35
CA GLY A 107 -10.63 7.78 -10.73
C GLY A 107 -11.51 6.66 -10.18
N SER A 108 -11.60 5.55 -10.91
CA SER A 108 -12.28 4.33 -10.43
C SER A 108 -11.41 3.58 -9.41
N SER A 109 -11.99 3.18 -8.28
CA SER A 109 -11.27 2.49 -7.19
C SER A 109 -10.84 1.05 -7.48
N SER A 110 -11.05 0.52 -8.70
CA SER A 110 -10.68 -0.85 -9.07
C SER A 110 -9.75 -0.85 -10.29
N GLU A 111 -8.59 -1.49 -10.16
CA GLU A 111 -7.61 -1.66 -11.23
C GLU A 111 -7.91 -2.92 -12.05
N LYS A 112 -8.41 -2.80 -13.28
CA LYS A 112 -8.61 -3.96 -14.18
C LYS A 112 -7.33 -4.26 -14.97
N ARG A 113 -6.31 -4.86 -14.34
CA ARG A 113 -5.29 -5.64 -15.07
C ARG A 113 -5.62 -7.12 -14.91
N ARG A 114 -5.23 -7.98 -15.89
CA ARG A 114 -5.45 -9.43 -15.83
C ARG A 114 -4.59 -10.03 -14.70
N LEU A 115 -5.12 -9.95 -13.48
CA LEU A 115 -4.67 -10.64 -12.29
C LEU A 115 -5.78 -11.65 -11.89
N PRO A 116 -5.49 -12.59 -10.97
CA PRO A 116 -6.40 -13.69 -10.65
C PRO A 116 -7.82 -13.22 -10.33
N LEU A 117 -8.78 -14.09 -10.66
CA LEU A 117 -10.23 -13.85 -10.63
C LEU A 117 -10.82 -13.50 -9.26
N ASP A 118 -10.03 -13.36 -8.20
CA ASP A 118 -10.51 -13.05 -6.86
C ASP A 118 -10.82 -11.54 -6.73
N PRO A 119 -12.11 -11.14 -6.66
CA PRO A 119 -12.50 -9.73 -6.53
C PRO A 119 -11.98 -9.09 -5.24
N SER A 120 -11.59 -9.89 -4.24
CA SER A 120 -11.06 -9.40 -2.97
C SER A 120 -9.65 -8.78 -3.11
N GLN A 121 -8.84 -9.26 -4.06
CA GLN A 121 -7.50 -8.71 -4.38
C GLN A 121 -7.56 -7.37 -5.12
N LEU A 122 -8.68 -7.07 -5.79
CA LEU A 122 -8.87 -5.86 -6.58
C LEU A 122 -9.46 -4.69 -5.77
N SER A 123 -10.02 -4.96 -4.59
CA SER A 123 -10.73 -3.96 -3.76
C SER A 123 -9.82 -3.17 -2.79
N ILE A 124 -8.52 -3.43 -2.84
CA ILE A 124 -7.51 -2.94 -1.89
C ILE A 124 -6.99 -1.52 -2.26
N CYS A 125 -7.26 -1.02 -3.46
CA CYS A 125 -6.45 0.05 -4.04
C CYS A 125 -6.72 1.52 -3.63
N PHE A 126 -7.74 1.91 -2.86
CA PHE A 126 -8.06 3.37 -2.73
C PHE A 126 -8.61 3.91 -1.39
N VAL A 127 -8.43 3.24 -0.25
CA VAL A 127 -8.90 3.84 1.02
C VAL A 127 -7.82 4.72 1.67
N GLN A 128 -7.39 5.78 0.97
CA GLN A 128 -6.99 7.01 1.64
C GLN A 128 -8.19 7.96 1.58
N SER A 129 -8.70 8.30 2.77
CA SER A 129 -9.83 9.17 3.09
C SER A 129 -10.39 10.05 1.97
N PRO A 130 -11.67 9.89 1.57
CA PRO A 130 -12.39 10.97 0.91
C PRO A 130 -12.85 11.96 1.99
N GLN A 131 -12.17 13.11 2.08
CA GLN A 131 -12.88 14.33 2.46
C GLN A 131 -13.58 14.83 1.21
N ASN A 132 -14.91 14.95 1.29
CA ASN A 132 -15.83 15.54 0.33
C ASN A 132 -16.07 14.77 -0.98
N VAL A 133 -16.99 13.81 -0.95
CA VAL A 133 -17.70 13.37 -2.15
C VAL A 133 -18.90 14.30 -2.35
N ASN A 134 -18.89 15.10 -3.41
CA ASN A 134 -19.98 16.01 -3.75
C ASN A 134 -21.14 15.21 -4.38
N ILE A 135 -22.21 15.03 -3.61
CA ILE A 135 -23.39 14.18 -3.89
C ILE A 135 -24.12 14.53 -5.20
N GLU A 136 -23.87 15.73 -5.75
CA GLU A 136 -24.49 16.19 -7.00
C GLU A 136 -23.89 15.55 -8.26
N GLN A 137 -22.64 15.08 -8.22
CA GLN A 137 -21.98 14.51 -9.41
C GLN A 137 -22.36 13.05 -9.68
N GLU A 138 -22.77 12.28 -8.66
CA GLU A 138 -23.27 10.90 -8.85
C GLU A 138 -24.62 10.88 -9.57
N LYS A 139 -25.51 11.84 -9.26
CA LYS A 139 -26.81 11.98 -9.95
C LYS A 139 -26.68 12.31 -11.43
N GLN A 140 -25.67 13.10 -11.81
CA GLN A 140 -25.42 13.45 -13.22
C GLN A 140 -24.74 12.32 -14.01
N LYS A 141 -23.98 11.43 -13.34
CA LYS A 141 -23.41 10.23 -13.97
C LYS A 141 -24.49 9.17 -14.25
N GLU A 142 -25.41 8.95 -13.32
CA GLU A 142 -26.56 8.05 -13.54
C GLU A 142 -27.44 8.50 -14.71
N GLN A 143 -27.72 9.80 -14.84
CA GLN A 143 -28.53 10.32 -15.95
C GLN A 143 -27.85 10.16 -17.32
N LYS A 144 -26.52 10.35 -17.41
CA LYS A 144 -25.76 10.17 -18.67
C LYS A 144 -25.59 8.70 -19.07
N GLU A 145 -25.58 7.77 -18.13
CA GLU A 145 -25.58 6.33 -18.43
C GLU A 145 -26.94 5.86 -18.96
N ILE A 146 -28.04 6.40 -18.43
CA ILE A 146 -29.41 6.11 -18.91
C ILE A 146 -29.65 6.66 -20.34
N GLU A 147 -29.03 7.78 -20.71
CA GLU A 147 -29.13 8.33 -22.07
C GLU A 147 -28.27 7.57 -23.09
N LYS A 148 -27.07 7.11 -22.72
CA LYS A 148 -26.22 6.29 -23.60
C LYS A 148 -26.82 4.91 -23.90
N ASP A 149 -27.58 4.34 -22.97
CA ASP A 149 -28.25 3.05 -23.16
C ASP A 149 -29.42 3.12 -24.16
N LYS A 150 -29.99 4.31 -24.39
CA LYS A 150 -31.06 4.52 -25.38
C LYS A 150 -30.54 4.68 -26.82
N GLU A 151 -29.29 5.12 -26.99
CA GLU A 151 -28.72 5.40 -28.32
C GLU A 151 -28.03 4.19 -28.96
N TYR A 152 -27.65 3.17 -28.18
CA TYR A 152 -26.99 1.94 -28.68
C TYR A 152 -27.95 0.82 -29.15
N SER A 153 -29.26 1.10 -29.28
CA SER A 153 -30.30 0.10 -29.63
C SER A 153 -30.76 0.14 -31.10
N ARG A 154 -29.85 0.34 -32.07
CA ARG A 154 -30.24 0.29 -33.51
C ARG A 154 -29.42 -0.63 -34.43
N PHE A 155 -28.47 -1.40 -33.91
CA PHE A 155 -27.82 -2.45 -34.72
C PHE A 155 -27.57 -3.72 -33.91
N ARG A 156 -28.53 -4.65 -33.92
CA ARG A 156 -28.26 -6.08 -33.70
C ARG A 156 -29.00 -6.92 -34.73
N LYS A 157 -28.27 -7.30 -35.79
CA LYS A 157 -28.55 -8.52 -36.57
C LYS A 157 -28.53 -9.71 -35.61
N SER A 158 -29.42 -10.65 -35.87
CA SER A 158 -29.76 -11.82 -35.06
C SER A 158 -28.55 -12.66 -34.63
N PHE A 159 -28.10 -12.47 -33.39
CA PHE A 159 -27.56 -13.57 -32.60
C PHE A 159 -28.68 -14.08 -31.70
N LYS A 160 -29.16 -15.31 -31.96
CA LYS A 160 -30.00 -16.04 -31.01
C LYS A 160 -29.13 -16.46 -29.82
N GLU A 161 -28.77 -15.50 -28.97
CA GLU A 161 -28.39 -15.83 -27.60
C GLU A 161 -29.66 -16.30 -26.90
N LYS A 162 -29.67 -17.57 -26.45
CA LYS A 162 -30.64 -18.02 -25.45
C LYS A 162 -30.49 -17.05 -24.27
N LYS A 163 -31.48 -16.19 -24.06
CA LYS A 163 -31.65 -15.50 -22.78
C LYS A 163 -31.70 -16.59 -21.71
N ILE A 164 -30.60 -16.81 -21.01
CA ILE A 164 -30.61 -17.59 -19.78
C ILE A 164 -31.47 -16.74 -18.83
N SER A 165 -32.74 -17.12 -18.67
CA SER A 165 -33.59 -16.55 -17.63
C SER A 165 -32.79 -16.66 -16.34
N HIS A 166 -32.46 -15.52 -15.71
CA HIS A 166 -31.91 -15.53 -14.36
C HIS A 166 -32.98 -16.10 -13.43
N ALA A 167 -33.05 -17.43 -13.35
CA ALA A 167 -33.88 -18.12 -12.39
C ALA A 167 -33.44 -17.61 -11.02
N ARG A 168 -34.39 -17.07 -10.24
CA ARG A 168 -34.10 -16.59 -8.89
C ARG A 168 -33.48 -17.77 -8.12
N LYS A 169 -32.36 -17.52 -7.42
CA LYS A 169 -31.78 -18.53 -6.54
C LYS A 169 -32.88 -19.00 -5.55
N PRO A 170 -32.99 -20.31 -5.29
CA PRO A 170 -33.99 -20.82 -4.35
C PRO A 170 -33.77 -20.21 -2.96
N ILE A 171 -34.86 -19.95 -2.24
CA ILE A 171 -34.81 -19.46 -0.86
C ILE A 171 -34.28 -20.59 0.03
N PRO A 172 -33.29 -20.34 0.93
CA PRO A 172 -32.70 -21.37 1.77
C PRO A 172 -33.75 -22.18 2.54
N SER A 173 -33.64 -23.51 2.52
CA SER A 173 -34.55 -24.44 3.22
C SER A 173 -34.46 -24.33 4.74
N GLU A 174 -33.35 -23.83 5.27
CA GLU A 174 -33.09 -23.69 6.70
C GLU A 174 -33.88 -22.55 7.35
N LEU A 175 -34.37 -21.57 6.57
CA LEU A 175 -35.16 -20.46 7.11
C LEU A 175 -36.58 -20.93 7.49
N PRO A 176 -37.14 -20.46 8.62
CA PRO A 176 -38.49 -20.83 9.03
C PRO A 176 -39.53 -20.30 8.02
N ARG A 177 -40.49 -21.16 7.64
CA ARG A 177 -41.64 -20.78 6.82
C ARG A 177 -42.86 -20.55 7.69
N ILE A 178 -43.44 -19.36 7.61
CA ILE A 178 -44.74 -19.03 8.21
C ILE A 178 -45.76 -19.00 7.07
N SER A 179 -46.57 -20.05 6.95
CA SER A 179 -47.59 -20.15 5.90
C SER A 179 -48.82 -19.31 6.27
N LYS A 180 -49.27 -18.48 5.33
CA LYS A 180 -50.57 -17.81 5.37
C LYS A 180 -51.39 -18.30 4.20
N VAL A 181 -52.41 -19.13 4.48
CA VAL A 181 -53.34 -19.60 3.46
C VAL A 181 -54.26 -18.44 3.08
N LEU A 182 -54.35 -18.17 1.78
CA LEU A 182 -55.26 -17.16 1.22
C LEU A 182 -56.40 -17.91 0.53
N GLU A 183 -57.58 -17.85 1.12
CA GLU A 183 -58.78 -18.47 0.53
C GLU A 183 -59.49 -17.47 -0.41
N PRO A 184 -60.04 -17.93 -1.54
CA PRO A 184 -60.86 -17.11 -2.42
C PRO A 184 -62.08 -16.53 -1.68
N SER A 185 -62.46 -15.28 -1.99
CA SER A 185 -63.63 -14.62 -1.37
C SER A 185 -64.99 -15.07 -1.95
N VAL A 186 -65.02 -16.12 -2.76
CA VAL A 186 -66.23 -16.65 -3.41
C VAL A 186 -66.78 -17.85 -2.65
N ASP A 187 -68.07 -18.13 -2.79
CA ASP A 187 -68.66 -19.34 -2.24
C ASP A 187 -68.09 -20.58 -2.94
N LEU A 188 -67.50 -21.47 -2.14
CA LEU A 188 -66.83 -22.68 -2.59
C LEU A 188 -67.70 -23.94 -2.41
N SER A 189 -68.99 -23.80 -2.09
CA SER A 189 -69.88 -24.94 -1.90
C SER A 189 -70.03 -25.76 -3.20
N GLY A 190 -69.57 -27.02 -3.14
CA GLY A 190 -69.50 -27.94 -4.29
C GLY A 190 -68.18 -27.90 -5.07
N ALA A 191 -67.24 -27.02 -4.73
CA ALA A 191 -65.92 -26.96 -5.36
C ALA A 191 -64.97 -28.02 -4.79
N ILE A 192 -64.07 -28.53 -5.66
CA ILE A 192 -63.02 -29.49 -5.30
C ILE A 192 -61.67 -28.77 -5.36
N ARG A 193 -60.85 -28.88 -4.31
CA ARG A 193 -59.51 -28.28 -4.27
C ARG A 193 -58.57 -29.03 -5.21
N MET A 194 -58.12 -28.36 -6.29
CA MET A 194 -57.32 -28.96 -7.37
C MET A 194 -55.80 -28.83 -7.20
N GLY A 195 -55.32 -28.21 -6.11
CA GLY A 195 -53.90 -27.98 -5.85
C GLY A 195 -53.67 -26.70 -5.05
N GLU A 196 -52.42 -26.28 -4.94
CA GLU A 196 -52.04 -25.00 -4.35
C GLU A 196 -50.85 -24.39 -5.09
N GLU A 197 -50.86 -23.06 -5.22
CA GLU A 197 -49.74 -22.30 -5.75
C GLU A 197 -49.02 -21.62 -4.59
N VAL A 198 -47.77 -22.03 -4.34
CA VAL A 198 -46.98 -21.52 -3.21
C VAL A 198 -46.07 -20.38 -3.70
N THR A 199 -46.31 -19.17 -3.19
CA THR A 199 -45.43 -18.02 -3.40
C THR A 199 -44.61 -17.75 -2.14
N GLU A 200 -43.32 -18.07 -2.16
CA GLU A 200 -42.41 -17.75 -1.06
C GLU A 200 -41.87 -16.32 -1.20
N ARG A 201 -41.84 -15.58 -0.08
CA ARG A 201 -41.30 -14.23 0.01
C ARG A 201 -40.51 -14.08 1.31
N TYR A 202 -39.42 -13.31 1.26
CA TYR A 202 -38.74 -12.88 2.48
C TYR A 202 -39.68 -11.92 3.24
N ALA A 203 -39.97 -12.25 4.49
CA ALA A 203 -40.70 -11.40 5.42
C ALA A 203 -39.84 -11.16 6.66
N VAL A 204 -39.85 -9.93 7.18
CA VAL A 204 -39.14 -9.56 8.40
C VAL A 204 -40.18 -9.28 9.48
N GLN A 205 -40.15 -10.05 10.58
CA GLN A 205 -40.84 -9.66 11.79
C GLN A 205 -39.99 -8.59 12.49
N PRO A 206 -40.51 -7.38 12.75
CA PRO A 206 -39.74 -6.34 13.41
C PRO A 206 -39.18 -6.86 14.74
N ARG A 207 -37.89 -6.63 14.94
CA ARG A 207 -37.24 -6.89 16.22
C ARG A 207 -37.95 -6.06 17.30
N LYS A 208 -38.12 -6.63 18.49
CA LYS A 208 -38.68 -5.92 19.65
C LYS A 208 -37.76 -6.08 20.84
N LEU A 209 -37.32 -4.97 21.42
CA LEU A 209 -36.82 -4.97 22.79
C LEU A 209 -37.98 -5.28 23.74
N TYR A 210 -37.72 -6.14 24.72
CA TYR A 210 -38.69 -6.51 25.75
C TYR A 210 -38.01 -6.55 27.12
N VAL A 211 -38.83 -6.47 28.17
CA VAL A 211 -38.36 -6.60 29.55
C VAL A 211 -38.45 -8.05 29.97
N GLU A 212 -37.31 -8.65 30.31
CA GLU A 212 -37.25 -9.97 30.92
C GLU A 212 -37.46 -9.85 32.43
N GLN A 213 -38.51 -10.48 32.95
CA GLN A 213 -38.82 -10.46 34.39
C GLN A 213 -38.58 -11.84 35.00
N LEU A 214 -37.56 -11.95 35.85
CA LEU A 214 -37.24 -13.18 36.59
C LEU A 214 -37.98 -13.19 37.94
N VAL A 215 -39.20 -13.74 37.95
CA VAL A 215 -40.02 -13.89 39.16
C VAL A 215 -39.59 -15.16 39.91
N ARG A 216 -39.09 -14.99 41.15
CA ARG A 216 -38.61 -16.08 42.01
C ARG A 216 -39.48 -16.16 43.27
N PRO A 217 -40.53 -17.01 43.29
CA PRO A 217 -41.38 -17.17 44.46
C PRO A 217 -40.59 -17.68 45.68
N ARG A 218 -41.00 -17.22 46.87
CA ARG A 218 -40.45 -17.67 48.15
C ARG A 218 -41.44 -18.65 48.78
N TYR A 219 -40.96 -19.83 49.14
CA TYR A 219 -41.76 -20.87 49.79
C TYR A 219 -41.29 -21.03 51.23
N LYS A 220 -42.24 -21.10 52.17
CA LYS A 220 -41.96 -21.50 53.55
C LYS A 220 -42.21 -22.99 53.69
N LEU A 221 -41.19 -23.75 54.03
CA LEU A 221 -41.30 -25.19 54.27
C LEU A 221 -41.94 -25.48 55.64
N PRO A 222 -42.47 -26.69 55.87
CA PRO A 222 -43.09 -27.06 57.15
C PRO A 222 -42.15 -26.95 58.37
N ASP A 223 -40.84 -27.04 58.16
CA ASP A 223 -39.80 -26.85 59.19
C ASP A 223 -39.53 -25.37 59.54
N GLY A 224 -40.20 -24.43 58.85
CA GLY A 224 -40.06 -23.00 59.05
C GLY A 224 -39.00 -22.33 58.17
N SER A 225 -38.20 -23.09 57.42
CA SER A 225 -37.19 -22.54 56.50
C SER A 225 -37.83 -21.89 55.27
N ILE A 226 -37.15 -20.88 54.69
CA ILE A 226 -37.60 -20.20 53.47
C ILE A 226 -36.70 -20.61 52.30
N VAL A 227 -37.30 -21.18 51.26
CA VAL A 227 -36.60 -21.60 50.04
C VAL A 227 -36.96 -20.67 48.89
N ILE A 228 -35.95 -20.29 48.11
CA ILE A 228 -36.05 -19.50 46.89
C ILE A 228 -35.07 -20.07 45.87
N ALA A 229 -35.49 -20.29 44.62
CA ALA A 229 -34.58 -20.71 43.54
C ALA A 229 -33.47 -19.67 43.37
N PRO A 230 -32.18 -19.98 43.13
CA PRO A 230 -31.13 -18.97 42.93
C PRO A 230 -31.36 -18.14 41.65
N LEU A 231 -30.72 -16.97 41.53
CA LEU A 231 -30.67 -16.25 40.25
C LEU A 231 -29.78 -17.03 39.27
N PRO A 232 -30.08 -17.03 37.96
CA PRO A 232 -29.13 -17.51 36.97
C PRO A 232 -27.85 -16.66 37.03
N THR A 233 -26.73 -17.23 36.59
CA THR A 233 -25.50 -16.46 36.42
C THR A 233 -25.74 -15.40 35.35
N MET A 234 -25.74 -14.14 35.76
CA MET A 234 -25.86 -12.99 34.86
C MET A 234 -24.47 -12.47 34.53
N ALA A 235 -24.23 -12.09 33.27
CA ALA A 235 -22.97 -11.49 32.81
C ALA A 235 -22.63 -10.22 33.59
N TYR A 236 -23.65 -9.43 33.96
CA TYR A 236 -23.49 -8.27 34.83
C TYR A 236 -24.63 -8.23 35.87
N PRO A 237 -24.43 -8.78 37.09
CA PRO A 237 -25.51 -8.98 38.07
C PRO A 237 -26.21 -7.70 38.59
N ARG A 238 -25.59 -6.53 38.40
CA ARG A 238 -26.16 -5.22 38.77
C ARG A 238 -26.73 -4.46 37.57
N SER A 239 -26.74 -5.07 36.39
CA SER A 239 -27.33 -4.50 35.17
C SER A 239 -28.83 -4.67 35.14
N ASN A 240 -29.50 -3.75 34.45
CA ASN A 240 -30.84 -3.96 33.89
C ASN A 240 -30.80 -4.40 32.41
N ALA A 241 -29.62 -4.59 31.81
CA ALA A 241 -29.48 -5.15 30.47
C ALA A 241 -29.12 -6.63 30.53
N SER A 242 -29.93 -7.48 29.89
CA SER A 242 -29.63 -8.89 29.69
C SER A 242 -28.55 -9.09 28.63
N GLU A 243 -27.96 -10.29 28.60
CA GLU A 243 -26.92 -10.71 27.64
C GLU A 243 -27.40 -10.53 26.20
N SER A 244 -28.70 -10.74 25.94
CA SER A 244 -29.30 -10.57 24.61
C SER A 244 -29.32 -9.12 24.15
N ALA A 245 -29.61 -8.20 25.07
CA ALA A 245 -29.57 -6.76 24.81
C ALA A 245 -28.12 -6.31 24.61
N LEU A 246 -27.21 -6.68 25.50
CA LEU A 246 -25.78 -6.34 25.40
C LEU A 246 -25.17 -6.83 24.08
N THR A 247 -25.41 -8.10 23.75
CA THR A 247 -24.97 -8.72 22.50
C THR A 247 -25.49 -7.97 21.28
N HIS A 248 -26.76 -7.58 21.29
CA HIS A 248 -27.34 -6.83 20.18
C HIS A 248 -26.62 -5.52 19.91
N ILE A 249 -26.46 -4.69 20.95
CA ILE A 249 -25.93 -3.35 20.74
C ILE A 249 -24.42 -3.42 20.40
N ALA A 250 -23.69 -4.39 20.98
CA ALA A 250 -22.30 -4.65 20.65
C ALA A 250 -22.11 -5.11 19.19
N VAL A 251 -22.84 -6.13 18.74
CA VAL A 251 -22.74 -6.62 17.35
C VAL A 251 -23.17 -5.53 16.37
N SER A 252 -24.28 -4.84 16.64
CA SER A 252 -24.75 -3.76 15.77
C SER A 252 -23.72 -2.63 15.66
N LYS A 253 -23.02 -2.30 16.76
CA LYS A 253 -22.01 -1.23 16.76
C LYS A 253 -20.73 -1.64 16.03
N TYR A 254 -20.18 -2.79 16.37
CA TYR A 254 -18.81 -3.14 16.01
C TYR A 254 -18.73 -4.05 14.77
N ALA A 255 -19.73 -4.90 14.53
CA ALA A 255 -19.82 -5.72 13.32
C ALA A 255 -20.61 -5.01 12.20
N ASP A 256 -21.74 -4.38 12.54
CA ASP A 256 -22.63 -3.74 11.55
C ASP A 256 -22.39 -2.23 11.40
N HIS A 257 -21.43 -1.68 12.15
CA HIS A 257 -21.01 -0.28 12.10
C HIS A 257 -22.14 0.74 12.38
N LEU A 258 -23.12 0.39 13.22
CA LEU A 258 -24.23 1.24 13.61
C LEU A 258 -23.92 2.01 14.92
N PRO A 259 -23.70 3.34 14.89
CA PRO A 259 -23.36 4.12 16.08
C PRO A 259 -24.39 4.06 17.20
N LEU A 260 -23.95 4.18 18.46
CA LEU A 260 -24.83 4.06 19.64
C LEU A 260 -25.98 5.06 19.65
N ASN A 261 -25.76 6.31 19.23
CA ASN A 261 -26.82 7.32 19.16
C ASN A 261 -27.92 6.91 18.17
N ARG A 262 -27.57 6.32 17.02
CA ARG A 262 -28.55 5.81 16.06
C ARG A 262 -29.30 4.61 16.62
N GLN A 263 -28.62 3.73 17.36
CA GLN A 263 -29.29 2.61 18.03
C GLN A 263 -30.29 3.10 19.08
N ILE A 264 -29.93 4.12 19.88
CA ILE A 264 -30.83 4.74 20.86
C ILE A 264 -32.07 5.34 20.18
N GLU A 265 -31.90 6.03 19.06
CA GLU A 265 -33.02 6.56 18.27
C GLU A 265 -33.93 5.45 17.73
N ILE A 266 -33.34 4.32 17.30
CA ILE A 266 -34.10 3.13 16.87
C ILE A 266 -34.94 2.60 18.03
N PHE A 267 -34.35 2.44 19.21
CA PHE A 267 -35.07 1.96 20.40
C PHE A 267 -36.17 2.93 20.85
N SER A 268 -35.94 4.24 20.70
CA SER A 268 -36.93 5.28 21.01
C SER A 268 -38.20 5.15 20.15
N ARG A 269 -38.06 4.75 18.88
CA ARG A 269 -39.22 4.49 17.98
C ARG A 269 -40.05 3.28 18.43
N GLU A 270 -39.45 2.39 19.20
CA GLU A 270 -40.13 1.23 19.82
C GLU A 270 -40.64 1.55 21.24
N GLY A 271 -40.54 2.81 21.69
CA GLY A 271 -40.98 3.25 23.03
C GLY A 271 -39.97 2.98 24.14
N VAL A 272 -38.73 2.58 23.81
CA VAL A 272 -37.66 2.32 24.77
C VAL A 272 -36.70 3.51 24.80
N HIS A 273 -36.73 4.27 25.90
CA HIS A 273 -35.88 5.45 26.08
C HIS A 273 -34.66 5.12 26.94
N LEU A 274 -33.47 5.17 26.32
CA LEU A 274 -32.19 4.91 26.98
C LEU A 274 -31.28 6.14 26.87
N SER A 275 -30.52 6.43 27.93
CA SER A 275 -29.52 7.49 27.88
C SER A 275 -28.24 7.00 27.19
N ALA A 276 -27.51 7.92 26.54
CA ALA A 276 -26.24 7.58 25.88
C ALA A 276 -25.18 7.08 26.86
N SER A 277 -25.12 7.64 28.07
CA SER A 277 -24.20 7.19 29.12
C SER A 277 -24.50 5.77 29.59
N THR A 278 -25.78 5.42 29.76
CA THR A 278 -26.20 4.04 30.12
C THR A 278 -25.71 3.04 29.07
N VAL A 279 -25.98 3.29 27.78
CA VAL A 279 -25.60 2.37 26.71
C VAL A 279 -24.07 2.31 26.54
N SER A 280 -23.37 3.42 26.72
CA SER A 280 -21.90 3.44 26.71
C SER A 280 -21.32 2.61 27.85
N ASN A 281 -21.83 2.77 29.07
CA ASN A 281 -21.39 2.02 30.25
C ASN A 281 -21.65 0.52 30.08
N TRP A 282 -22.78 0.13 29.48
CA TRP A 282 -23.05 -1.25 29.12
C TRP A 282 -21.99 -1.83 28.17
N MET A 283 -21.54 -1.07 27.17
CA MET A 283 -20.48 -1.53 26.26
C MET A 283 -19.13 -1.70 26.95
N THR A 284 -18.75 -0.76 27.82
CA THR A 284 -17.53 -0.90 28.63
C THR A 284 -17.60 -2.13 29.54
N ALA A 285 -18.72 -2.30 30.26
CA ALA A 285 -18.91 -3.46 31.15
C ALA A 285 -18.92 -4.80 30.38
N THR A 286 -19.53 -4.81 29.19
CA THR A 286 -19.54 -5.99 28.30
C THR A 286 -18.12 -6.34 27.84
N ALA A 287 -17.32 -5.33 27.45
CA ALA A 287 -15.93 -5.56 27.07
C ALA A 287 -15.09 -6.07 28.25
N GLN A 288 -15.24 -5.52 29.45
CA GLN A 288 -14.59 -6.01 30.66
C GLN A 288 -14.96 -7.48 30.95
N CYS A 289 -16.22 -7.86 30.74
CA CYS A 289 -16.65 -9.24 30.93
C CYS A 289 -15.96 -10.22 29.97
N ILE A 290 -15.73 -9.84 28.71
CA ILE A 290 -15.07 -10.70 27.70
C ILE A 290 -13.56 -10.46 27.58
N GLU A 291 -13.00 -9.53 28.35
CA GLU A 291 -11.58 -9.21 28.36
C GLU A 291 -10.67 -10.42 28.67
N PRO A 292 -11.06 -11.39 29.52
CA PRO A 292 -10.28 -12.62 29.69
C PRO A 292 -10.09 -13.41 28.39
N ILE A 293 -11.10 -13.46 27.51
CA ILE A 293 -11.00 -14.11 26.19
C ILE A 293 -10.06 -13.30 25.28
N TYR A 294 -10.16 -11.98 25.31
CA TYR A 294 -9.25 -11.08 24.59
C TYR A 294 -7.79 -11.25 25.05
N ASN A 295 -7.55 -11.41 26.36
CA ASN A 295 -6.24 -11.69 26.91
C ASN A 295 -5.69 -13.05 26.47
N GLU A 296 -6.54 -14.08 26.37
CA GLU A 296 -6.13 -15.38 25.82
C GLU A 296 -5.76 -15.28 24.32
N LEU A 297 -6.45 -14.42 23.57
CA LEU A 297 -6.05 -14.10 22.19
C LEU A 297 -4.68 -13.40 22.13
N ARG A 298 -4.38 -12.51 23.09
CA ARG A 298 -3.05 -11.90 23.23
C ARG A 298 -1.97 -12.95 23.52
N GLU A 299 -2.24 -13.92 24.38
CA GLU A 299 -1.27 -15.00 24.65
C GLU A 299 -1.11 -15.92 23.42
N THR A 300 -2.18 -16.12 22.64
CA THR A 300 -2.09 -16.80 21.33
C THR A 300 -1.20 -16.03 20.35
N LEU A 301 -1.31 -14.70 20.31
CA LEU A 301 -0.40 -13.82 19.56
C LEU A 301 1.05 -14.00 19.99
N LYS A 302 1.33 -13.91 21.29
CA LYS A 302 2.69 -14.09 21.82
C LYS A 302 3.26 -15.48 21.54
N ALA A 303 2.42 -16.51 21.48
CA ALA A 303 2.85 -17.87 21.15
C ALA A 303 3.06 -18.10 19.65
N SER A 304 2.62 -17.18 18.80
CA SER A 304 2.65 -17.34 17.35
C SER A 304 4.00 -16.98 16.75
N ARG A 305 4.50 -17.87 15.89
CA ARG A 305 5.75 -17.69 15.16
C ARG A 305 5.67 -16.57 14.11
N TYR A 306 4.58 -16.52 13.35
CA TYR A 306 4.37 -15.59 12.23
C TYR A 306 3.11 -14.74 12.46
N VAL A 307 3.26 -13.42 12.36
CA VAL A 307 2.20 -12.43 12.56
C VAL A 307 2.25 -11.40 11.44
N GLN A 308 1.10 -10.98 10.92
CA GLN A 308 1.01 -9.79 10.08
C GLN A 308 0.62 -8.58 10.94
N ALA A 309 1.21 -7.43 10.69
CA ALA A 309 1.00 -6.23 11.47
C ALA A 309 0.80 -4.99 10.58
N ASP A 310 -0.10 -4.12 11.02
CA ASP A 310 -0.34 -2.80 10.42
C ASP A 310 -1.03 -1.92 11.48
N GLU A 311 -1.05 -0.60 11.28
CA GLU A 311 -1.66 0.33 12.22
C GLU A 311 -2.54 1.36 11.53
N THR A 312 -3.62 1.72 12.21
CA THR A 312 -4.56 2.73 11.71
C THR A 312 -4.80 3.83 12.73
N PRO A 313 -4.80 5.12 12.31
CA PRO A 313 -5.05 6.23 13.22
C PRO A 313 -6.46 6.18 13.82
N HIS A 314 -6.61 6.50 15.10
CA HIS A 314 -7.89 6.55 15.79
C HIS A 314 -8.02 7.81 16.65
N LYS A 315 -9.08 8.58 16.43
CA LYS A 315 -9.30 9.84 17.14
C LYS A 315 -9.95 9.58 18.50
N VAL A 316 -9.46 10.28 19.53
CA VAL A 316 -10.00 10.22 20.90
C VAL A 316 -10.31 11.64 21.37
N LEU A 317 -11.47 11.83 22.01
CA LEU A 317 -11.92 13.13 22.50
C LEU A 317 -11.13 13.59 23.72
N GLU A 318 -10.88 12.68 24.65
CA GLU A 318 -9.96 12.90 25.76
C GLU A 318 -8.58 13.26 25.23
N SER A 319 -8.15 14.50 25.48
CA SER A 319 -6.88 15.04 25.03
C SER A 319 -6.34 16.07 26.03
N GLU A 320 -5.01 16.19 26.09
CA GLU A 320 -4.33 17.18 26.95
C GLU A 320 -4.48 18.61 26.42
N LYS A 321 -4.91 18.79 25.17
CA LYS A 321 -5.00 20.07 24.47
C LYS A 321 -6.46 20.48 24.28
N PRO A 322 -6.97 21.51 24.99
CA PRO A 322 -8.36 21.94 24.90
C PRO A 322 -8.83 22.17 23.46
N GLY A 323 -10.00 21.64 23.11
CA GLY A 323 -10.61 21.80 21.79
C GLY A 323 -10.00 20.94 20.68
N SER A 324 -9.05 20.06 20.98
CA SER A 324 -8.44 19.15 20.00
C SER A 324 -8.73 17.68 20.32
N LEU A 325 -8.70 16.84 19.29
CA LEU A 325 -8.79 15.38 19.44
C LEU A 325 -7.38 14.80 19.55
N HIS A 326 -7.17 13.91 20.51
CA HIS A 326 -5.95 13.12 20.61
C HIS A 326 -5.85 12.14 19.43
N GLN A 327 -4.64 12.00 18.88
CA GLN A 327 -4.34 11.06 17.80
C GLN A 327 -3.75 9.77 18.37
N GLY A 328 -4.62 8.81 18.69
CA GLY A 328 -4.21 7.45 19.02
C GLY A 328 -4.08 6.56 17.78
N TYR A 329 -3.71 5.31 18.00
CA TYR A 329 -3.52 4.30 16.96
C TYR A 329 -4.08 2.96 17.42
N MET A 330 -4.77 2.27 16.50
CA MET A 330 -5.14 0.88 16.65
C MET A 330 -4.07 0.06 15.93
N TRP A 331 -3.29 -0.67 16.69
CA TRP A 331 -2.28 -1.60 16.20
C TRP A 331 -2.94 -2.94 15.96
N VAL A 332 -2.98 -3.36 14.70
CA VAL A 332 -3.70 -4.56 14.28
C VAL A 332 -2.68 -5.64 13.97
N PHE A 333 -2.78 -6.75 14.70
CA PHE A 333 -1.99 -7.94 14.50
C PHE A 333 -2.91 -9.04 13.99
N TYR A 334 -2.68 -9.54 12.78
CA TYR A 334 -3.41 -10.67 12.24
C TYR A 334 -2.59 -11.94 12.39
N LEU A 335 -3.24 -12.99 12.90
CA LEU A 335 -2.71 -14.33 13.10
C LEU A 335 -3.12 -15.22 11.92
N PRO A 336 -2.26 -15.49 10.92
CA PRO A 336 -2.66 -16.24 9.73
C PRO A 336 -3.05 -17.69 10.05
N HIS A 337 -2.39 -18.31 11.03
CA HIS A 337 -2.62 -19.72 11.38
C HIS A 337 -4.02 -20.01 11.94
N CYS A 338 -4.64 -19.06 12.65
CA CYS A 338 -5.98 -19.20 13.26
C CYS A 338 -6.98 -18.15 12.75
N LYS A 339 -6.63 -17.43 11.68
CA LYS A 339 -7.47 -16.41 11.01
C LYS A 339 -8.12 -15.46 12.02
N SER A 340 -7.32 -14.88 12.91
CA SER A 340 -7.84 -14.05 13.99
C SER A 340 -7.10 -12.71 14.05
N PRO A 341 -7.80 -11.56 14.02
CA PRO A 341 -7.19 -10.27 14.32
C PRO A 341 -7.17 -10.03 15.83
N TYR A 342 -6.08 -9.46 16.30
CA TYR A 342 -5.90 -8.93 17.64
C TYR A 342 -5.48 -7.47 17.53
N ILE A 343 -6.21 -6.58 18.19
CA ILE A 343 -6.07 -5.13 18.04
C ILE A 343 -5.76 -4.53 19.40
N GLU A 344 -4.66 -3.79 19.48
CA GLU A 344 -4.28 -3.02 20.67
C GLU A 344 -4.42 -1.52 20.42
N TYR A 345 -5.06 -0.82 21.34
CA TYR A 345 -5.11 0.63 21.31
C TYR A 345 -3.87 1.21 22.01
N HIS A 346 -3.18 2.13 21.35
CA HIS A 346 -2.11 2.92 21.94
C HIS A 346 -2.35 4.43 21.76
N PRO A 347 -2.06 5.27 22.77
CA PRO A 347 -2.10 6.72 22.62
C PRO A 347 -1.07 7.26 21.61
N GLY A 348 0.01 6.53 21.32
CA GLY A 348 1.05 6.97 20.37
C GLY A 348 1.32 5.97 19.25
N ARG A 349 2.12 6.39 18.25
CA ARG A 349 2.63 5.55 17.13
C ARG A 349 4.10 5.16 17.32
N SER A 350 4.54 4.98 18.56
CA SER A 350 5.91 4.60 18.87
C SER A 350 6.07 3.08 18.95
N SER A 351 7.32 2.62 18.95
CA SER A 351 7.69 1.20 19.07
C SER A 351 7.23 0.54 20.37
N SER A 352 6.70 1.28 21.36
CA SER A 352 6.15 0.69 22.58
C SER A 352 4.99 -0.27 22.31
N ALA A 353 4.27 -0.07 21.20
CA ALA A 353 3.23 -0.99 20.75
C ALA A 353 3.75 -2.36 20.29
N LEU A 354 5.05 -2.48 19.99
CA LEU A 354 5.67 -3.76 19.66
C LEU A 354 5.99 -4.59 20.91
N GLY A 355 5.80 -4.05 22.12
CA GLY A 355 6.09 -4.77 23.37
C GLY A 355 5.38 -6.11 23.48
N THR A 356 4.14 -6.20 22.99
CA THR A 356 3.37 -7.45 22.97
C THR A 356 4.04 -8.50 22.07
N LEU A 357 4.49 -8.13 20.86
CA LEU A 357 5.19 -9.05 19.96
C LEU A 357 6.58 -9.42 20.47
N LEU A 358 7.33 -8.43 20.97
CA LEU A 358 8.72 -8.61 21.42
C LEU A 358 8.84 -9.42 22.70
N SER A 359 7.83 -9.36 23.58
CA SER A 359 7.76 -10.22 24.78
C SER A 359 7.37 -11.67 24.48
N GLY A 360 6.90 -11.96 23.26
CA GLY A 360 6.50 -13.28 22.81
C GLY A 360 7.60 -14.06 22.07
N LYS A 361 7.19 -15.20 21.52
CA LYS A 361 7.97 -16.10 20.66
C LYS A 361 7.84 -15.76 19.17
N THR A 362 7.32 -14.58 18.83
CA THR A 362 7.17 -14.15 17.43
C THR A 362 8.53 -14.01 16.77
N GLU A 363 8.80 -14.86 15.79
CA GLU A 363 10.01 -14.85 14.98
C GLU A 363 9.83 -13.92 13.79
N ILE A 364 8.65 -13.94 13.15
CA ILE A 364 8.43 -13.26 11.88
C ILE A 364 7.25 -12.29 12.01
N VAL A 365 7.51 -11.01 11.75
CA VAL A 365 6.47 -9.99 11.60
C VAL A 365 6.42 -9.53 10.14
N GLN A 366 5.24 -9.52 9.53
CA GLN A 366 5.05 -9.00 8.18
C GLN A 366 4.30 -7.67 8.19
N SER A 367 4.84 -6.65 7.53
CA SER A 367 4.19 -5.34 7.45
C SER A 367 4.29 -4.71 6.04
N ASP A 368 3.79 -3.47 5.91
CA ASP A 368 3.98 -2.60 4.76
C ASP A 368 5.41 -2.04 4.63
N GLY A 369 6.31 -2.48 5.50
CA GLY A 369 7.66 -1.96 5.59
C GLY A 369 7.79 -0.75 6.52
N TYR A 370 6.83 -0.43 7.37
CA TYR A 370 7.04 0.67 8.31
C TYR A 370 8.29 0.41 9.19
N ALA A 371 9.19 1.39 9.24
CA ALA A 371 10.52 1.26 9.84
C ALA A 371 10.52 0.91 11.33
N VAL A 372 9.38 1.06 12.01
CA VAL A 372 9.22 0.62 13.40
C VAL A 372 9.46 -0.89 13.56
N TYR A 373 9.13 -1.68 12.53
CA TYR A 373 9.27 -3.13 12.53
C TYR A 373 10.70 -3.61 12.22
N ASP A 374 11.57 -2.74 11.69
CA ASP A 374 12.98 -3.05 11.40
C ASP A 374 13.80 -3.38 12.67
N VAL A 375 13.21 -3.16 13.86
CA VAL A 375 13.76 -3.68 15.12
C VAL A 375 13.84 -5.22 15.13
N PHE A 376 12.96 -5.92 14.39
CA PHE A 376 12.99 -7.38 14.30
C PHE A 376 14.25 -7.88 13.59
N ASP A 377 14.68 -7.22 12.51
CA ASP A 377 15.89 -7.62 11.75
C ASP A 377 17.19 -7.45 12.57
N LYS A 378 17.14 -6.70 13.68
CA LYS A 378 18.29 -6.50 14.59
C LYS A 378 18.39 -7.55 15.68
N LEU A 379 17.38 -8.42 15.81
CA LEU A 379 17.28 -9.41 16.86
C LEU A 379 17.57 -10.80 16.28
N GLU A 380 18.37 -11.60 16.99
CA GLU A 380 18.73 -12.94 16.54
C GLU A 380 17.49 -13.83 16.38
N GLY A 381 17.39 -14.52 15.25
CA GLY A 381 16.28 -15.42 14.93
C GLY A 381 14.96 -14.72 14.62
N LYS A 382 14.95 -13.39 14.46
CA LYS A 382 13.76 -12.62 14.09
C LYS A 382 13.89 -12.02 12.69
N ILE A 383 12.78 -11.89 11.98
CA ILE A 383 12.71 -11.41 10.60
C ILE A 383 11.54 -10.43 10.45
N HIS A 384 11.81 -9.28 9.84
CA HIS A 384 10.80 -8.40 9.29
C HIS A 384 10.53 -8.80 7.83
N LEU A 385 9.35 -9.32 7.55
CA LEU A 385 8.90 -9.64 6.20
C LEU A 385 8.17 -8.43 5.59
N CYS A 386 8.49 -8.08 4.34
CA CYS A 386 7.81 -7.00 3.63
C CYS A 386 6.82 -7.55 2.60
N CYS A 387 5.86 -6.71 2.19
CA CYS A 387 4.74 -7.10 1.32
C CYS A 387 4.94 -6.64 -0.13
N TRP A 388 4.78 -7.57 -1.09
CA TRP A 388 4.85 -7.24 -2.52
C TRP A 388 3.67 -6.38 -3.01
N ALA A 389 2.51 -6.41 -2.33
CA ALA A 389 1.39 -5.55 -2.69
C ALA A 389 1.73 -4.05 -2.52
N HIS A 390 2.53 -3.70 -1.50
CA HIS A 390 2.98 -2.33 -1.28
C HIS A 390 4.01 -1.86 -2.32
N VAL A 391 4.92 -2.75 -2.73
CA VAL A 391 5.83 -2.50 -3.86
C VAL A 391 5.02 -2.26 -5.13
N ARG A 392 4.10 -3.19 -5.45
CA ARG A 392 3.22 -3.10 -6.61
C ARG A 392 2.49 -1.75 -6.65
N ARG A 393 1.90 -1.32 -5.53
CA ARG A 393 1.18 -0.06 -5.43
C ARG A 393 2.02 1.13 -5.87
N LYS A 394 3.27 1.22 -5.39
CA LYS A 394 4.18 2.31 -5.76
C LYS A 394 4.49 2.33 -7.26
N PHE A 395 4.65 1.16 -7.88
CA PHE A 395 4.85 1.07 -9.33
C PHE A 395 3.58 1.39 -10.13
N VAL A 396 2.39 1.09 -9.62
CA VAL A 396 1.13 1.55 -10.25
C VAL A 396 0.98 3.07 -10.17
N GLU A 397 1.37 3.67 -9.04
CA GLU A 397 1.40 5.12 -8.88
C GLU A 397 2.44 5.75 -9.83
N ALA A 398 3.58 5.10 -10.04
CA ALA A 398 4.62 5.56 -10.96
C ALA A 398 4.31 5.31 -12.46
N GLU A 399 3.33 4.48 -12.80
CA GLU A 399 3.04 4.11 -14.19
C GLU A 399 2.70 5.30 -15.08
N SER A 400 1.99 6.31 -14.56
CA SER A 400 1.67 7.50 -15.34
C SER A 400 2.86 8.43 -15.59
N TYR A 401 3.99 8.22 -14.91
CA TYR A 401 5.23 8.98 -15.10
C TYR A 401 6.15 8.28 -16.11
N ASP A 402 6.48 7.01 -15.87
CA ASP A 402 7.29 6.18 -16.79
C ASP A 402 6.59 4.84 -17.02
N PRO A 403 5.67 4.78 -18.00
CA PRO A 403 4.90 3.56 -18.26
C PRO A 403 5.75 2.34 -18.63
N PRO A 404 6.77 2.43 -19.52
CA PRO A 404 7.62 1.29 -19.84
C PRO A 404 8.29 0.65 -18.61
N SER A 405 9.00 1.45 -17.80
CA SER A 405 9.72 0.94 -16.62
C SER A 405 8.77 0.39 -15.56
N ALA A 406 7.69 1.12 -15.28
CA ALA A 406 6.70 0.69 -14.30
C ALA A 406 5.96 -0.59 -14.74
N ARG A 407 5.60 -0.71 -16.03
CA ARG A 407 4.92 -1.91 -16.55
C ARG A 407 5.79 -3.14 -16.48
N TYR A 408 7.06 -3.03 -16.81
CA TYR A 408 8.01 -4.13 -16.67
C TYR A 408 7.98 -4.71 -15.25
N VAL A 409 8.14 -3.87 -14.22
CA VAL A 409 8.11 -4.32 -12.82
C VAL A 409 6.76 -4.89 -12.43
N LEU A 410 5.66 -4.26 -12.86
CA LEU A 410 4.30 -4.75 -12.58
C LEU A 410 4.03 -6.11 -13.21
N ASP A 411 4.58 -6.37 -14.39
CA ASP A 411 4.44 -7.65 -15.08
C ASP A 411 5.27 -8.75 -14.40
N GLU A 412 6.50 -8.45 -13.96
CA GLU A 412 7.31 -9.37 -13.15
C GLU A 412 6.65 -9.69 -11.81
N ILE A 413 6.10 -8.69 -11.10
CA ILE A 413 5.30 -8.92 -9.89
C ILE A 413 4.09 -9.79 -10.21
N GLY A 414 3.43 -9.57 -11.36
CA GLY A 414 2.33 -10.40 -11.83
C GLY A 414 2.70 -11.88 -11.95
N LYS A 415 3.93 -12.19 -12.38
CA LYS A 415 4.44 -13.56 -12.41
C LYS A 415 4.64 -14.15 -11.01
N LEU A 416 5.10 -13.36 -10.03
CA LEU A 416 5.19 -13.82 -8.64
C LEU A 416 3.81 -14.26 -8.11
N TYR A 417 2.78 -13.45 -8.34
CA TYR A 417 1.41 -13.82 -7.95
C TYR A 417 0.87 -15.02 -8.73
N ALA A 418 1.28 -15.21 -9.99
CA ALA A 418 0.91 -16.40 -10.76
C ALA A 418 1.44 -17.70 -10.13
N VAL A 419 2.63 -17.67 -9.54
CA VAL A 419 3.20 -18.80 -8.77
C VAL A 419 2.35 -19.09 -7.53
N GLU A 420 1.98 -18.07 -6.75
CA GLU A 420 1.11 -18.23 -5.58
C GLU A 420 -0.28 -18.79 -5.94
N ASP A 421 -0.81 -18.36 -7.08
CA ASP A 421 -2.04 -18.85 -7.66
C ASP A 421 -1.96 -20.33 -8.04
N GLU A 422 -0.84 -20.75 -8.61
CA GLU A 422 -0.56 -22.13 -8.97
C GLU A 422 -0.49 -23.01 -7.70
N ILE A 423 0.21 -22.55 -6.67
CA ILE A 423 0.29 -23.23 -5.36
C ILE A 423 -1.12 -23.45 -4.80
N ARG A 424 -1.97 -22.41 -4.82
CA ARG A 424 -3.34 -22.47 -4.32
C ARG A 424 -4.22 -23.42 -5.13
N LYS A 425 -4.16 -23.35 -6.47
CA LYS A 425 -4.99 -24.18 -7.37
C LYS A 425 -4.62 -25.65 -7.31
N LYS A 426 -3.33 -25.96 -7.11
CA LYS A 426 -2.82 -27.34 -7.00
C LYS A 426 -2.82 -27.88 -5.57
N GLU A 427 -3.20 -27.07 -4.58
CA GLU A 427 -3.19 -27.41 -3.15
C GLU A 427 -1.85 -28.03 -2.71
N LEU A 428 -0.74 -27.43 -3.16
CA LEU A 428 0.59 -27.99 -2.92
C LEU A 428 0.93 -28.03 -1.42
N THR A 429 1.59 -29.11 -0.99
CA THR A 429 2.09 -29.23 0.38
C THR A 429 3.23 -28.25 0.65
N ASN A 430 3.51 -27.94 1.93
CA ASN A 430 4.51 -26.93 2.31
C ASN A 430 5.87 -27.10 1.59
N ALA A 431 6.41 -28.32 1.54
CA ALA A 431 7.70 -28.56 0.87
C ALA A 431 7.63 -28.32 -0.66
N GLN A 432 6.53 -28.74 -1.30
CA GLN A 432 6.31 -28.53 -2.73
C GLN A 432 6.12 -27.05 -3.06
N ALA A 433 5.35 -26.32 -2.24
CA ALA A 433 5.16 -24.88 -2.37
C ALA A 433 6.49 -24.12 -2.24
N THR A 434 7.30 -24.43 -1.22
CA THR A 434 8.63 -23.83 -1.04
C THR A 434 9.56 -24.13 -2.22
N ASN A 435 9.60 -25.36 -2.72
CA ASN A 435 10.43 -25.70 -3.88
C ASN A 435 9.97 -24.94 -5.14
N LEU A 436 8.67 -24.88 -5.40
CA LEU A 436 8.13 -24.12 -6.54
C LEU A 436 8.46 -22.63 -6.43
N ARG A 437 8.36 -22.03 -5.24
CA ARG A 437 8.77 -20.63 -5.00
C ARG A 437 10.26 -20.43 -5.27
N LYS A 438 11.13 -21.34 -4.82
CA LYS A 438 12.58 -21.26 -5.08
C LYS A 438 12.94 -21.42 -6.55
N GLU A 439 12.25 -22.30 -7.27
CA GLU A 439 12.50 -22.54 -8.70
C GLU A 439 11.94 -21.43 -9.59
N ASN A 440 10.74 -20.92 -9.29
CA ASN A 440 10.01 -20.03 -10.20
C ASN A 440 9.93 -18.58 -9.70
N ALA A 441 9.73 -18.33 -8.40
CA ALA A 441 9.56 -16.98 -7.87
C ALA A 441 10.90 -16.30 -7.55
N TYR A 442 11.85 -17.01 -6.92
CA TYR A 442 13.14 -16.44 -6.53
C TYR A 442 13.98 -15.91 -7.72
N PRO A 443 14.06 -16.58 -8.89
CA PRO A 443 14.76 -16.01 -10.05
C PRO A 443 14.16 -14.70 -10.55
N ILE A 444 12.83 -14.54 -10.45
CA ILE A 444 12.15 -13.29 -10.82
C ILE A 444 12.56 -12.17 -9.85
N ILE A 445 12.58 -12.45 -8.54
CA ILE A 445 13.01 -11.48 -7.53
C ILE A 445 14.46 -11.05 -7.77
N LYS A 446 15.35 -12.00 -8.08
CA LYS A 446 16.75 -11.71 -8.42
C LYS A 446 16.88 -10.86 -9.70
N GLY A 447 16.06 -11.14 -10.72
CA GLY A 447 15.99 -10.31 -11.92
C GLY A 447 15.53 -8.88 -11.63
N LEU A 448 14.54 -8.71 -10.75
CA LEU A 448 14.09 -7.41 -10.27
C LEU A 448 15.17 -6.69 -9.46
N GLU A 449 15.96 -7.38 -8.65
CA GLU A 449 17.07 -6.81 -7.87
C GLU A 449 18.15 -6.21 -8.79
N VAL A 450 18.56 -6.96 -9.82
CA VAL A 450 19.51 -6.47 -10.84
C VAL A 450 18.93 -5.25 -11.55
N TRP A 451 17.69 -5.34 -12.04
CA TRP A 451 17.03 -4.24 -12.73
C TRP A 451 16.93 -2.99 -11.84
N THR A 452 16.62 -3.15 -10.56
CA THR A 452 16.50 -2.02 -9.62
C THR A 452 17.83 -1.32 -9.43
N THR A 453 18.90 -2.09 -9.25
CA THR A 453 20.25 -1.56 -9.04
C THR A 453 20.74 -0.78 -10.27
N GLU A 454 20.45 -1.28 -11.48
CA GLU A 454 20.82 -0.61 -12.73
C GLU A 454 20.03 0.69 -12.99
N ASN A 455 18.78 0.75 -12.55
CA ASN A 455 17.90 1.90 -12.80
C ASN A 455 17.91 2.94 -11.65
N LEU A 456 18.42 2.58 -10.47
CA LEU A 456 18.50 3.48 -9.32
C LEU A 456 19.31 4.75 -9.60
N LEU A 457 20.41 4.65 -10.36
CA LEU A 457 21.25 5.80 -10.71
C LEU A 457 20.79 6.52 -11.99
N LYS A 458 19.95 5.89 -12.80
CA LYS A 458 19.47 6.44 -14.08
C LYS A 458 18.16 7.21 -13.94
N THR A 459 17.45 6.99 -12.84
CA THR A 459 16.14 7.60 -12.61
C THR A 459 16.32 8.96 -11.93
N PRO A 460 15.65 10.03 -12.40
CA PRO A 460 15.71 11.33 -11.75
C PRO A 460 15.31 11.25 -10.27
N PRO A 461 16.11 11.81 -9.35
CA PRO A 461 15.82 11.79 -7.91
C PRO A 461 14.43 12.36 -7.59
N ASP A 462 13.78 11.80 -6.57
CA ASP A 462 12.45 12.21 -6.08
C ASP A 462 11.28 12.05 -7.07
N SER A 463 11.54 11.58 -8.28
CA SER A 463 10.51 11.18 -9.21
C SER A 463 9.65 10.04 -8.64
N PRO A 464 8.40 9.87 -9.10
CA PRO A 464 7.54 8.77 -8.67
C PRO A 464 8.20 7.40 -8.86
N LEU A 465 8.93 7.23 -9.98
CA LEU A 465 9.66 6.00 -10.27
C LEU A 465 10.83 5.81 -9.31
N ASP A 466 11.64 6.86 -9.04
CA ASP A 466 12.75 6.79 -8.08
C ASP A 466 12.25 6.39 -6.68
N LYS A 467 11.11 6.93 -6.24
CA LYS A 467 10.48 6.55 -4.96
C LYS A 467 10.05 5.08 -4.93
N ALA A 468 9.53 4.55 -6.05
CA ALA A 468 9.15 3.15 -6.16
C ALA A 468 10.37 2.22 -6.15
N ILE A 469 11.38 2.55 -6.96
CA ILE A 469 12.67 1.83 -7.06
C ILE A 469 13.37 1.82 -5.71
N ARG A 470 13.54 2.97 -5.05
CA ARG A 470 14.19 3.07 -3.73
C ARG A 470 13.47 2.24 -2.68
N TYR A 471 12.14 2.31 -2.63
CA TYR A 471 11.38 1.54 -1.66
C TYR A 471 11.56 0.03 -1.85
N MET A 472 11.56 -0.45 -3.10
CA MET A 472 11.82 -1.86 -3.41
C MET A 472 13.27 -2.22 -3.08
N TYR A 473 14.23 -1.38 -3.49
CA TYR A 473 15.66 -1.56 -3.28
C TYR A 473 16.01 -1.79 -1.80
N THR A 474 15.51 -0.92 -0.91
CA THR A 474 15.79 -0.99 0.53
C THR A 474 15.16 -2.21 1.22
N ARG A 475 14.36 -3.01 0.51
CA ARG A 475 13.53 -4.07 1.09
C ARG A 475 13.69 -5.42 0.40
N PHE A 476 14.64 -5.57 -0.53
CA PHE A 476 14.75 -6.81 -1.31
C PHE A 476 14.93 -8.05 -0.44
N GLU A 477 15.74 -7.96 0.61
CA GLU A 477 15.93 -9.04 1.57
C GLU A 477 14.59 -9.40 2.25
N GLN A 478 13.91 -8.42 2.84
CA GLN A 478 12.60 -8.59 3.48
C GLN A 478 11.51 -9.06 2.51
N LEU A 479 11.58 -8.70 1.22
CA LEU A 479 10.64 -9.13 0.18
C LEU A 479 10.92 -10.55 -0.32
N SER A 480 12.13 -11.06 -0.10
CA SER A 480 12.57 -12.37 -0.59
C SER A 480 12.25 -13.50 0.39
N HIS A 481 12.19 -13.24 1.70
CA HIS A 481 12.08 -14.31 2.70
C HIS A 481 10.89 -15.27 2.52
N TYR A 482 9.75 -14.82 1.98
CA TYR A 482 8.57 -15.68 1.79
C TYR A 482 8.81 -16.88 0.86
N VAL A 483 9.82 -16.83 -0.01
CA VAL A 483 10.15 -17.96 -0.89
C VAL A 483 10.71 -19.16 -0.14
N ASN A 484 11.21 -18.96 1.08
CA ASN A 484 11.86 -19.99 1.87
C ASN A 484 10.89 -20.80 2.75
N ASP A 485 9.68 -20.30 2.96
CA ASP A 485 8.73 -20.87 3.91
C ASP A 485 7.29 -20.72 3.39
N ALA A 486 6.61 -21.85 3.20
CA ALA A 486 5.25 -21.91 2.67
C ALA A 486 4.20 -21.26 3.59
N GLU A 487 4.47 -21.15 4.91
CA GLU A 487 3.56 -20.48 5.85
C GLU A 487 3.51 -18.97 5.64
N LEU A 488 4.56 -18.39 5.06
CA LEU A 488 4.66 -16.96 4.79
C LEU A 488 3.85 -16.58 3.55
N ALA A 489 3.08 -15.50 3.69
CA ALA A 489 2.34 -14.92 2.59
C ALA A 489 3.19 -13.93 1.79
N ILE A 490 2.94 -13.85 0.48
CA ILE A 490 3.54 -12.83 -0.40
C ILE A 490 3.11 -11.40 -0.03
N ASP A 491 1.97 -11.27 0.65
CA ASP A 491 1.37 -10.00 1.05
C ASP A 491 0.74 -10.03 2.46
N ASN A 492 0.55 -8.84 3.02
CA ASN A 492 -0.12 -8.62 4.31
C ASN A 492 -1.60 -8.22 4.12
N ASN A 493 -2.26 -8.62 3.03
CA ASN A 493 -3.64 -8.19 2.74
C ASN A 493 -4.64 -8.65 3.81
N ALA A 494 -4.32 -9.69 4.60
CA ALA A 494 -5.22 -10.17 5.65
C ALA A 494 -5.31 -9.19 6.82
N VAL A 495 -4.21 -8.56 7.23
CA VAL A 495 -4.25 -7.50 8.26
C VAL A 495 -4.96 -6.25 7.75
N GLU A 496 -4.79 -5.88 6.48
CA GLU A 496 -5.52 -4.76 5.87
C GLU A 496 -7.05 -5.00 5.86
N ARG A 497 -7.48 -6.23 5.56
CA ARG A 497 -8.90 -6.63 5.66
C ARG A 497 -9.41 -6.54 7.10
N ALA A 498 -8.58 -6.90 8.08
CA ALA A 498 -8.92 -6.78 9.50
C ALA A 498 -9.02 -5.31 9.98
N ILE A 499 -8.32 -4.38 9.33
CA ILE A 499 -8.44 -2.93 9.59
C ILE A 499 -9.72 -2.34 9.01
N ARG A 500 -10.26 -2.91 7.92
CA ARG A 500 -11.44 -2.38 7.21
C ARG A 500 -12.66 -2.12 8.12
N PRO A 501 -13.07 -3.01 9.04
CA PRO A 501 -14.11 -2.73 10.03
C PRO A 501 -13.89 -1.43 10.82
N ILE A 502 -12.65 -1.16 11.24
CA ILE A 502 -12.29 0.08 11.95
C ILE A 502 -12.48 1.29 11.03
N THR A 503 -12.03 1.17 9.77
CA THR A 503 -12.18 2.25 8.77
C THR A 503 -13.64 2.58 8.48
N LEU A 504 -14.51 1.57 8.38
CA LEU A 504 -15.95 1.75 8.17
C LEU A 504 -16.59 2.37 9.40
N SER A 505 -16.22 1.90 10.59
CA SER A 505 -16.71 2.50 11.84
C SER A 505 -16.31 3.96 11.97
N ARG A 506 -15.11 4.38 11.55
CA ARG A 506 -14.67 5.79 11.59
C ARG A 506 -15.50 6.71 10.69
N LYS A 507 -16.10 6.18 9.62
CA LYS A 507 -17.03 6.96 8.77
C LYS A 507 -18.36 7.23 9.47
N ASN A 508 -18.74 6.37 10.42
CA ASN A 508 -20.01 6.46 11.15
C ASN A 508 -19.85 7.08 12.55
N CYS A 509 -18.67 6.94 13.17
CA CYS A 509 -18.31 7.41 14.50
C CYS A 509 -17.04 8.27 14.40
N LEU A 510 -17.11 9.55 14.75
CA LEU A 510 -15.99 10.50 14.55
C LEU A 510 -14.77 10.22 15.46
N PHE A 511 -15.01 9.75 16.70
CA PHE A 511 -13.97 9.53 17.71
C PHE A 511 -14.47 8.58 18.82
N SER A 512 -13.54 8.06 19.64
CA SER A 512 -13.86 7.50 20.97
C SER A 512 -13.90 8.60 22.02
N GLY A 513 -14.81 8.49 23.00
CA GLY A 513 -14.95 9.51 24.06
C GLY A 513 -13.76 9.60 25.02
N SER A 514 -13.12 8.46 25.32
CA SER A 514 -11.96 8.33 26.20
C SER A 514 -10.97 7.29 25.67
N HIS A 515 -9.78 7.24 26.26
CA HIS A 515 -8.82 6.16 25.97
C HIS A 515 -9.40 4.77 26.29
N ASP A 516 -10.12 4.63 27.41
CA ASP A 516 -10.81 3.39 27.77
C ASP A 516 -11.89 2.98 26.75
N ALA A 517 -12.60 3.95 26.17
CA ALA A 517 -13.56 3.68 25.12
C ALA A 517 -12.88 3.25 23.81
N ALA A 518 -11.64 3.67 23.57
CA ALA A 518 -10.82 3.17 22.47
C ALA A 518 -10.35 1.73 22.73
N HIS A 519 -9.89 1.41 23.94
CA HIS A 519 -9.57 0.04 24.36
C HIS A 519 -10.77 -0.90 24.25
N THR A 520 -11.94 -0.46 24.74
CA THR A 520 -13.22 -1.18 24.57
C THR A 520 -13.50 -1.51 23.11
N ALA A 521 -13.27 -0.56 22.20
CA ALA A 521 -13.45 -0.79 20.78
C ALA A 521 -12.44 -1.82 20.22
N ALA A 522 -11.19 -1.77 20.68
CA ALA A 522 -10.14 -2.71 20.29
C ALA A 522 -10.50 -4.17 20.67
N ILE A 523 -11.02 -4.39 21.89
CA ILE A 523 -11.53 -5.70 22.34
C ILE A 523 -12.62 -6.23 21.39
N PHE A 524 -13.66 -5.42 21.13
CA PHE A 524 -14.76 -5.85 20.27
C PHE A 524 -14.34 -6.09 18.83
N PHE A 525 -13.53 -5.19 18.23
CA PHE A 525 -13.07 -5.40 16.86
C PHE A 525 -12.19 -6.64 16.73
N SER A 526 -11.41 -6.99 17.75
CA SER A 526 -10.59 -8.21 17.75
C SER A 526 -11.47 -9.46 17.75
N LEU A 527 -12.35 -9.58 18.74
CA LEU A 527 -13.13 -10.80 18.95
C LEU A 527 -14.23 -10.98 17.89
N LEU A 528 -14.93 -9.91 17.52
CA LEU A 528 -15.94 -9.98 16.45
C LEU A 528 -15.29 -10.09 15.06
N GLY A 529 -14.11 -9.50 14.87
CA GLY A 529 -13.29 -9.72 13.68
C GLY A 529 -12.88 -11.18 13.53
N ALA A 530 -12.45 -11.81 14.63
CA ALA A 530 -12.12 -13.23 14.66
C ALA A 530 -13.35 -14.12 14.40
N CYS A 531 -14.54 -13.75 14.90
CA CYS A 531 -15.79 -14.43 14.55
C CYS A 531 -16.03 -14.42 13.03
N LYS A 532 -15.89 -13.24 12.40
CA LYS A 532 -16.10 -13.08 10.96
C LYS A 532 -15.14 -13.93 10.14
N GLU A 533 -13.85 -13.91 10.46
CA GLU A 533 -12.81 -14.63 9.72
C GLU A 533 -12.91 -16.16 9.90
N ASN A 534 -13.49 -16.62 11.02
CA ASN A 534 -13.74 -18.04 11.30
C ASN A 534 -15.16 -18.51 10.95
N ASN A 535 -15.96 -17.70 10.26
CA ASN A 535 -17.36 -17.99 9.91
C ASN A 535 -18.26 -18.33 11.12
N VAL A 536 -17.95 -17.76 12.29
CA VAL A 536 -18.74 -17.88 13.50
C VAL A 536 -19.76 -16.75 13.57
N ASN A 537 -21.01 -17.07 13.90
CA ASN A 537 -22.05 -16.06 14.10
C ASN A 537 -21.72 -15.23 15.36
N PRO A 538 -21.43 -13.91 15.23
CA PRO A 538 -20.98 -13.08 16.34
C PRO A 538 -22.05 -12.92 17.43
N THR A 539 -23.34 -12.96 17.06
CA THR A 539 -24.44 -12.89 18.02
C THR A 539 -24.50 -14.15 18.88
N HIS A 540 -24.42 -15.34 18.27
CA HIS A 540 -24.44 -16.58 19.04
C HIS A 540 -23.21 -16.71 19.93
N TRP A 541 -22.04 -16.39 19.40
CA TRP A 541 -20.78 -16.46 20.14
C TRP A 541 -20.78 -15.50 21.33
N LEU A 542 -21.10 -14.22 21.13
CA LEU A 542 -21.04 -13.24 22.23
C LEU A 542 -22.09 -13.54 23.31
N MET A 543 -23.29 -13.96 22.91
CA MET A 543 -24.34 -14.36 23.86
C MET A 543 -23.87 -15.50 24.76
N ASP A 544 -23.29 -16.54 24.16
CA ASP A 544 -22.78 -17.72 24.87
C ASP A 544 -21.57 -17.38 25.75
N CYS A 545 -20.61 -16.59 25.24
CA CYS A 545 -19.43 -16.17 25.97
C CYS A 545 -19.78 -15.33 27.20
N LEU A 546 -20.74 -14.41 27.12
CA LEU A 546 -21.17 -13.60 28.26
C LEU A 546 -21.68 -14.46 29.43
N THR A 547 -22.31 -15.61 29.13
CA THR A 547 -22.77 -16.56 30.15
C THR A 547 -21.66 -17.51 30.60
N ARG A 548 -20.83 -18.04 29.67
CA ARG A 548 -19.79 -19.02 30.00
C ARG A 548 -18.63 -18.41 30.77
N VAL A 549 -18.19 -17.19 30.45
CA VAL A 549 -17.01 -16.58 31.10
C VAL A 549 -17.17 -16.49 32.62
N GLN A 550 -18.37 -16.22 33.12
CA GLN A 550 -18.65 -16.13 34.56
C GLN A 550 -18.57 -17.49 35.28
N ASN A 551 -18.73 -18.60 34.56
CA ASN A 551 -18.80 -19.95 35.13
C ASN A 551 -17.59 -20.83 34.75
N CYS A 552 -16.74 -20.37 33.84
CA CYS A 552 -15.64 -21.13 33.27
C CYS A 552 -14.37 -20.96 34.11
N ASP A 553 -13.62 -22.04 34.34
CA ASP A 553 -12.26 -21.94 34.89
C ASP A 553 -11.40 -21.10 33.92
N PRO A 554 -10.61 -20.13 34.41
CA PRO A 554 -9.71 -19.34 33.58
C PRO A 554 -8.85 -20.14 32.60
N LYS A 555 -8.49 -21.38 32.93
CA LYS A 555 -7.71 -22.27 32.05
C LYS A 555 -8.42 -22.63 30.74
N ASN A 556 -9.75 -22.53 30.72
CA ASN A 556 -10.58 -22.96 29.60
C ASN A 556 -11.02 -21.79 28.71
N TYR A 557 -10.60 -20.54 28.97
CA TYR A 557 -10.95 -19.40 28.11
C TYR A 557 -10.46 -19.56 26.66
N LYS A 558 -9.44 -20.38 26.44
CA LYS A 558 -8.97 -20.74 25.09
C LYS A 558 -10.04 -21.42 24.23
N GLU A 559 -10.94 -22.16 24.85
CA GLU A 559 -12.07 -22.82 24.19
C GLU A 559 -13.14 -21.82 23.74
N LEU A 560 -13.18 -20.63 24.36
CA LEU A 560 -14.11 -19.56 24.03
C LEU A 560 -13.59 -18.63 22.91
N LEU A 561 -12.34 -18.80 22.46
CA LEU A 561 -11.83 -18.09 21.30
C LEU A 561 -12.64 -18.46 20.04
N PRO A 562 -12.97 -17.51 19.15
CA PRO A 562 -13.83 -17.80 18.00
C PRO A 562 -13.36 -18.96 17.10
N HIS A 563 -12.04 -19.17 16.94
CA HIS A 563 -11.49 -20.27 16.15
C HIS A 563 -11.55 -21.65 16.85
N ASN A 564 -11.77 -21.70 18.17
CA ASN A 564 -11.94 -22.93 18.95
C ASN A 564 -13.39 -23.15 19.40
N TRP A 565 -14.25 -22.16 19.21
CA TRP A 565 -15.59 -22.14 19.78
C TRP A 565 -16.46 -23.25 19.19
N LYS A 566 -16.99 -24.08 20.09
CA LYS A 566 -17.99 -25.10 19.78
C LYS A 566 -19.28 -24.71 20.49
N LYS A 567 -20.35 -24.62 19.70
CA LYS A 567 -21.69 -24.21 20.16
C LYS A 567 -22.18 -25.12 21.28
#